data_AF-A0A8J6S7I5-F1
#
_entry.id   AF-A0A8J6S7I5-F1
#
_cell.length_a   1.000
_cell.length_b   1.000
_cell.length_c   1.000
_cell.angle_alpha   90.00
_cell.angle_beta   90.00
_cell.angle_gamma   90.00
#
_symmetry.space_group_name_H-M   'P 1'
#
loop_
_entity.id
_entity.type
_entity.pdbx_description
1 polymer ?
#
loop_
_entity_poly.entity_id
_entity_poly.type
_entity_poly.pdbx_seq_one_letter_code
_entity_poly.pdbx_strand_id
1 'polypeptide(L)' 'MMKQMCWLPVMGTTGEKILHLRTAPNQPWRPYTAFPEYAVPDYEIPGGSKGWATYQKLMSAGWNLVASMPGQQLKSA' A
#
# COMPACT_ATOMS: atom_id res chain seq x y z
N MET A 1 -7.59 12.99 -9.73
CA MET A 1 -7.69 11.56 -9.35
C MET A 1 -6.76 11.31 -8.19
N MET A 2 -7.24 10.73 -7.08
CA MET A 2 -6.39 10.41 -5.92
C MET A 2 -5.69 9.08 -6.19
N LYS A 3 -4.36 9.00 -6.04
CA LYS A 3 -3.62 7.75 -6.18
C LYS A 3 -2.73 7.59 -4.96
N GLN A 4 -3.20 6.82 -3.99
CA GLN A 4 -2.54 6.66 -2.69
C GLN A 4 -2.27 5.20 -2.39
N MET A 5 -1.18 4.95 -1.68
CA MET A 5 -0.77 3.63 -1.23
C MET A 5 -0.32 3.69 0.23
N CYS A 6 -0.55 2.61 0.98
CA CYS A 6 -0.30 2.55 2.41
C CYS A 6 0.06 1.12 2.82
N TRP A 7 0.97 0.96 3.78
CA TRP A 7 1.37 -0.36 4.29
C TRP A 7 0.54 -0.72 5.52
N LEU A 8 -0.47 -1.58 5.38
CA LEU A 8 -1.31 -1.97 6.53
C LEU A 8 -0.88 -3.33 7.07
N PRO A 9 -0.92 -3.53 8.41
CA PRO A 9 -0.65 -4.83 9.00
C PRO A 9 -1.70 -5.84 8.54
N VAL A 10 -1.27 -7.06 8.25
CA VAL A 10 -2.19 -8.16 7.94
C VAL A 10 -2.76 -8.71 9.25
N MET A 11 -4.09 -8.75 9.34
CA MET A 11 -4.78 -9.33 10.50
C MET A 11 -4.42 -10.81 10.63
N GLY A 12 -3.92 -11.21 11.80
CA GLY A 12 -3.56 -12.61 12.08
C GLY A 12 -2.10 -12.99 11.82
N THR A 13 -1.26 -12.06 11.37
CA THR A 13 0.19 -12.28 11.19
C THR A 13 1.01 -11.35 12.07
N THR A 14 2.07 -11.85 12.70
CA THR A 14 2.95 -11.05 13.56
C THR A 14 3.94 -10.26 12.72
N GLY A 15 3.65 -8.98 12.46
CA GLY A 15 4.60 -8.04 11.85
C GLY A 15 4.60 -7.97 10.33
N GLU A 16 3.82 -8.81 9.64
CA GLU A 16 3.67 -8.69 8.18
C GLU A 16 2.79 -7.48 7.83
N LYS A 17 3.24 -6.71 6.84
CA LYS A 17 2.48 -5.62 6.23
C LYS A 17 2.26 -5.90 4.76
N ILE A 18 1.10 -5.50 4.26
CA ILE A 18 0.73 -5.60 2.86
C ILE A 18 0.37 -4.23 2.30
N LEU A 19 0.74 -3.99 1.05
CA LEU A 19 0.40 -2.76 0.35
C LEU A 19 -1.11 -2.68 0.10
N HIS A 20 -1.74 -1.61 0.58
CA HIS A 20 -3.11 -1.25 0.26
C HIS A 20 -3.13 -0.02 -0.63
N LEU A 21 -4.06 0.00 -1.58
CA LEU A 21 -4.24 1.06 -2.57
C LEU A 21 -5.58 1.76 -2.34
N ARG A 22 -5.61 3.06 -2.65
CA ARG A 22 -6.81 3.89 -2.66
C ARG A 22 -6.78 4.83 -3.87
N THR A 23 -7.80 4.70 -4.72
CA THR A 23 -7.95 5.49 -5.96
C THR A 23 -8.99 6.62 -5.85
N ALA A 24 -9.77 6.62 -4.77
CA ALA A 24 -10.76 7.67 -4.48
C ALA A 24 -10.82 7.95 -2.97
N PRO A 25 -11.04 9.20 -2.54
CA PRO A 25 -11.07 9.57 -1.12
C PRO A 25 -12.17 8.84 -0.34
N ASN A 26 -13.28 8.53 -0.99
CA ASN A 26 -14.44 7.84 -0.39
C ASN A 26 -14.36 6.32 -0.48
N GLN A 27 -13.30 5.76 -1.08
CA GLN A 27 -13.12 4.32 -1.14
C GLN A 27 -12.32 3.82 0.06
N PRO A 28 -12.69 2.65 0.63
CA PRO A 28 -11.88 2.01 1.65
C PRO A 28 -10.52 1.60 1.06
N TRP A 29 -9.51 1.51 1.93
CA TRP A 29 -8.24 0.89 1.57
C TRP A 29 -8.49 -0.56 1.17
N ARG A 30 -7.98 -0.95 0.01
CA ARG A 30 -8.07 -2.34 -0.48
C ARG A 30 -6.67 -2.86 -0.76
N PRO A 31 -6.39 -4.16 -0.55
CA PRO A 31 -5.08 -4.72 -0.84
C PRO A 31 -4.74 -4.55 -2.32
N TYR A 32 -3.46 -4.41 -2.65
CA TYR A 32 -3.00 -4.26 -4.04
C TYR A 32 -3.47 -5.41 -4.95
N THR A 33 -3.69 -6.61 -4.38
CA THR A 33 -4.24 -7.79 -5.07
C THR A 33 -5.66 -7.57 -5.61
N ALA A 34 -6.42 -6.62 -5.06
CA ALA A 34 -7.74 -6.25 -5.57
C ALA A 34 -7.69 -5.36 -6.83
N PHE A 35 -6.50 -4.90 -7.23
CA PHE A 35 -6.28 -4.04 -8.39
C PHE A 35 -5.28 -4.70 -9.35
N PRO A 36 -5.69 -5.71 -10.13
CA PRO A 36 -4.80 -6.43 -11.04
C PRO A 36 -4.16 -5.51 -12.09
N GLU A 37 -4.78 -4.36 -12.41
CA GLU A 37 -4.22 -3.37 -13.34
C GLU A 37 -2.95 -2.67 -12.80
N TYR A 38 -2.82 -2.58 -11.48
CA TYR A 38 -1.67 -1.97 -10.81
C TYR A 38 -0.71 -3.02 -10.27
N ALA A 39 -1.24 -4.17 -9.85
CA ALA A 39 -0.48 -5.26 -9.25
C ALA A 39 0.66 -5.71 -10.17
N VAL A 40 1.82 -5.88 -9.56
CA VAL A 40 2.96 -6.59 -10.14
C VAL A 40 3.03 -7.94 -9.43
N PRO A 41 3.23 -9.05 -10.15
CA PRO A 41 3.50 -10.34 -9.52
C PRO A 41 4.65 -10.17 -8.53
N ASP A 42 4.37 -10.40 -7.25
CA ASP A 42 5.44 -10.39 -6.26
C ASP A 42 6.34 -11.59 -6.51
N TYR A 43 7.64 -11.38 -6.45
CA TYR A 43 8.59 -12.48 -6.35
C TYR A 43 8.42 -13.13 -4.98
N GLU A 44 8.41 -14.46 -4.94
CA GLU A 44 8.36 -15.22 -3.69
C GLU A 44 9.69 -15.11 -2.96
N ILE A 45 9.91 -13.99 -2.26
CA ILE A 45 11.05 -13.77 -1.38
C ILE A 45 10.61 -14.18 0.03
N PRO A 46 11.24 -15.20 0.66
CA PRO A 46 10.96 -15.57 2.04
C PRO A 46 11.14 -14.37 2.98
N GLY A 47 10.09 -13.99 3.71
CA GLY A 47 10.10 -12.82 4.61
C GLY A 47 9.95 -11.46 3.93
N GLY A 48 9.70 -11.41 2.62
CA GLY A 48 9.44 -10.16 1.89
C GLY A 48 8.03 -9.62 2.14
N SER A 49 7.90 -8.30 2.27
CA SER A 49 6.59 -7.64 2.36
C SER A 49 5.80 -7.81 1.05
N LYS A 50 4.58 -8.35 1.15
CA LYS A 50 3.67 -8.51 0.01
C LYS A 50 3.31 -7.14 -0.59
N GLY A 51 3.57 -6.98 -1.88
CA GLY A 51 3.33 -5.75 -2.63
C GLY A 51 4.56 -4.85 -2.79
N TRP A 52 5.78 -5.31 -2.45
CA TRP A 52 7.01 -4.49 -2.62
C TRP A 52 7.28 -4.14 -4.09
N ALA A 53 7.15 -5.11 -5.00
CA ALA A 53 7.32 -4.85 -6.43
C ALA A 53 6.26 -3.88 -6.96
N THR A 54 5.01 -4.05 -6.47
CA THR A 54 3.91 -3.13 -6.79
C THR A 54 4.20 -1.73 -6.26
N TYR A 55 4.70 -1.61 -5.03
CA TYR A 55 5.09 -0.33 -4.43
C TYR A 55 6.11 0.41 -5.30
N GLN A 56 7.17 -0.26 -5.75
CA GLN A 56 8.19 0.35 -6.62
C GLN A 56 7.59 0.88 -7.93
N LYS A 57 6.73 0.09 -8.58
CA LYS A 57 6.03 0.50 -9.82
C LYS A 57 5.14 1.72 -9.57
N LEU A 58 4.36 1.72 -8.49
CA LEU A 58 3.46 2.81 -8.19
C LEU A 58 4.19 4.08 -7.75
N MET A 59 5.31 3.93 -7.04
CA MET A 59 6.18 5.04 -6.67
C MET A 59 6.74 5.72 -7.94
N SER A 60 7.20 4.93 -8.91
CA SER A 60 7.64 5.44 -10.22
C SER A 60 6.49 6.08 -11.02
N ALA A 61 5.25 5.60 -10.85
CA ALA A 61 4.05 6.18 -11.47
C ALA A 61 3.49 7.41 -10.73
N GLY A 62 4.18 7.93 -9.70
CA GLY A 62 3.77 9.13 -8.97
C GLY A 62 2.63 8.92 -7.98
N TRP A 63 2.47 7.71 -7.44
CA TRP A 63 1.51 7.46 -6.36
C TRP A 63 2.01 8.04 -5.03
N ASN A 64 1.08 8.51 -4.21
CA ASN A 64 1.37 9.07 -2.89
C ASN A 64 1.42 7.97 -1.83
N LEU A 65 2.60 7.76 -1.24
CA LEU A 65 2.75 6.88 -0.08
C LEU A 65 2.24 7.59 1.18
N VAL A 66 1.13 7.09 1.74
CA VAL A 66 0.60 7.50 3.04
C VAL A 66 1.22 6.61 4.10
N ALA A 67 1.98 7.21 5.02
CA ALA A 67 2.54 6.46 6.15
C ALA A 67 1.40 5.94 7.02
N SER A 68 1.33 4.62 7.23
CA SER A 68 0.46 3.99 8.22
C SER A 68 1.02 4.27 9.61
N MET A 69 0.99 5.51 10.09
CA MET A 69 1.40 5.78 11.46
C MET A 69 0.26 5.36 12.40
N PRO A 70 0.49 4.41 13.33
CA PRO A 70 -0.30 4.40 14.55
C PRO A 70 0.17 5.61 15.37
N GLY A 71 -0.44 6.79 15.12
CA GLY A 71 -0.36 7.90 16.06
C GLY A 71 0.26 9.23 15.62
N GLN A 72 0.30 9.64 14.34
CA GLN A 72 0.55 11.06 14.04
C GLN A 72 -0.40 11.65 12.99
N GLN A 73 -1.34 12.37 13.56
CA GLN A 73 -2.18 13.42 13.00
C GLN A 73 -1.34 14.63 12.55
N LEU A 74 -1.67 15.14 11.36
CA LEU A 74 -1.57 16.53 10.86
C LEU A 74 -0.36 17.39 11.25
N LYS A 75 0.37 17.88 10.24
CA LYS A 75 0.74 19.30 10.19
C LYS A 75 0.55 19.85 8.77
N SER A 76 -0.59 20.48 8.58
CA SER A 76 -0.75 21.62 7.68
C SER A 76 0.06 22.81 8.22
N ALA A 77 0.84 23.44 7.34
CA ALA A 77 1.26 24.84 7.43
C ALA A 77 1.57 25.30 6.01
#